data_AF-A0A529SP86-F1
#
_entry.id   AF-A0A529SP86-F1
#
_cell.length_a   1.000
_cell.length_b   1.000
_cell.length_c   1.000
_cell.angle_alpha   90.00
_cell.angle_beta   90.00
_cell.angle_gamma   90.00
#
_symmetry.space_group_name_H-M   'P 1'
#
loop_
_entity.id
_entity.type
_entity.pdbx_description
1 polymer ?
#
loop_
_entity_poly.entity_id
_entity_poly.type
_entity_poly.pdbx_seq_one_letter_code
_entity_poly.pdbx_strand_id
1 'polypeptide(L)'
;MSVESALRDGDGAGFELIETMRWEPGSGFLRFERHLARLYASAAELGFACDPERIGDVLSNTVNGHGIALRVRLALRRNGEGTVAVQPYEPLPADKVWRLQLARIRLDSTNLLLRHKTSLRQVYTHARAEYLATRADEVLLANERGELCEGTITNLFADFGDGPLATPRLDCGLLPGILRGELLDEGRAVEAIYS
;
A
#
# COMPACT_ATOMS: atom_id res chain seq x y z
N MET A 1 3.18 -20.22 5.42
CA MET A 1 4.40 -19.51 5.84
C MET A 1 4.21 -18.04 5.50
N SER A 2 4.27 -17.14 6.49
CA SER A 2 3.93 -15.72 6.26
C SER A 2 4.96 -15.06 5.34
N VAL A 3 4.45 -14.52 4.23
CA VAL A 3 5.20 -13.84 3.15
C VAL A 3 5.63 -12.42 3.53
N GLU A 4 5.36 -12.00 4.77
CA GLU A 4 5.63 -10.64 5.28
C GLU A 4 7.03 -10.47 5.89
N SER A 5 7.79 -11.56 6.08
CA SER A 5 8.96 -11.57 6.97
C SER A 5 10.31 -11.12 6.37
N ALA A 6 10.38 -10.67 5.10
CA ALA A 6 11.70 -10.41 4.48
C ALA A 6 12.38 -9.10 4.94
N LEU A 7 11.68 -8.20 5.61
CA LEU A 7 12.29 -7.05 6.31
C LEU A 7 11.63 -6.92 7.67
N ARG A 8 12.21 -7.62 8.65
CA ARG A 8 11.93 -7.38 10.06
C ARG A 8 12.50 -6.00 10.44
N ASP A 9 11.64 -5.22 11.09
CA ASP A 9 11.89 -4.15 12.04
C ASP A 9 13.16 -3.31 11.83
N GLY A 10 12.96 -2.07 11.35
CA GLY A 10 13.95 -1.01 11.28
C GLY A 10 14.35 -0.46 12.65
N ASP A 11 14.73 -1.34 13.58
CA ASP A 11 14.99 -1.02 14.99
C ASP A 11 16.42 -0.48 15.22
N GLY A 12 16.89 0.41 14.34
CA GLY A 12 18.18 1.07 14.52
C GLY A 12 18.62 2.11 13.50
N ALA A 13 17.91 2.29 12.37
CA ALA A 13 18.39 3.14 11.25
C ALA A 13 17.31 4.07 10.63
N GLY A 14 16.18 4.29 11.29
CA GLY A 14 15.04 5.02 10.74
C GLY A 14 14.11 4.12 9.90
N PHE A 15 13.28 4.71 9.03
CA PHE A 15 12.32 3.98 8.19
C PHE A 15 12.62 4.13 6.69
N GLU A 16 11.98 3.28 5.88
CA GLU A 16 12.08 3.24 4.43
C GLU A 16 10.76 3.69 3.80
N LEU A 17 10.81 4.30 2.62
CA LEU A 17 9.66 4.45 1.74
C LEU A 17 9.50 3.19 0.90
N ILE A 18 8.27 2.70 0.75
CA ILE A 18 7.98 1.43 0.11
C ILE A 18 7.01 1.64 -1.04
N GLU A 19 7.27 0.99 -2.18
CA GLU A 19 6.31 0.80 -3.25
C GLU A 19 6.16 -0.69 -3.57
N THR A 20 4.93 -1.14 -3.77
CA THR A 20 4.64 -2.52 -4.19
C THR A 20 3.79 -2.47 -5.44
N MET A 21 4.32 -3.03 -6.52
CA MET A 21 3.78 -2.94 -7.88
C MET A 21 3.55 -4.34 -8.46
N ARG A 22 2.65 -4.43 -9.43
CA ARG A 22 2.55 -5.58 -10.33
C ARG A 22 3.30 -5.24 -11.61
N TRP A 23 4.20 -6.12 -12.02
CA TRP A 23 4.86 -6.06 -13.32
C TRP A 23 4.37 -7.20 -14.21
N GLU A 24 4.16 -6.93 -15.49
CA GLU A 24 3.69 -7.89 -16.48
C GLU A 24 4.63 -7.90 -17.70
N PRO A 25 4.99 -9.08 -18.23
CA PRO A 25 5.75 -9.18 -19.47
C PRO A 25 5.03 -8.42 -20.60
N GLY A 26 5.77 -7.59 -21.33
CA GLY A 26 5.25 -6.80 -22.45
C GLY A 26 4.55 -5.48 -22.06
N SER A 27 3.83 -5.45 -20.92
CA SER A 27 3.10 -4.25 -20.46
C SER A 27 3.87 -3.41 -19.44
N GLY A 28 4.87 -3.98 -18.76
CA GLY A 28 5.67 -3.28 -17.76
C GLY A 28 4.96 -3.19 -16.39
N PHE A 29 5.30 -2.16 -15.62
CA PHE A 29 4.71 -1.93 -14.30
C PHE A 29 3.31 -1.31 -14.42
N LEU A 30 2.31 -1.92 -13.78
CA LEU A 30 0.96 -1.39 -13.77
C LEU A 30 0.89 -0.13 -12.90
N ARG A 31 0.29 0.95 -13.42
CA ARG A 31 0.18 2.28 -12.78
C ARG A 31 1.55 2.87 -12.37
N PHE A 32 2.58 2.61 -13.19
CA PHE A 32 3.96 2.94 -12.85
C PHE A 32 4.17 4.40 -12.45
N GLU A 33 3.67 5.33 -13.26
CA GLU A 33 3.82 6.77 -13.04
C GLU A 33 3.22 7.21 -11.71
N ARG A 34 2.06 6.65 -11.32
CA ARG A 34 1.42 6.96 -10.04
C ARG A 34 2.24 6.46 -8.85
N HIS A 35 2.82 5.26 -8.97
CA HIS A 35 3.72 4.72 -7.95
C HIS A 35 4.97 5.59 -7.77
N LEU A 36 5.63 5.98 -8.87
CA LEU A 36 6.80 6.85 -8.82
C LEU A 36 6.47 8.24 -8.30
N ALA A 37 5.37 8.84 -8.75
CA ALA A 37 4.92 10.15 -8.27
C ALA A 37 4.72 10.16 -6.74
N ARG A 38 4.08 9.13 -6.18
CA ARG A 38 3.91 9.02 -4.72
C ARG A 38 5.24 8.84 -3.99
N LEU A 39 6.12 7.99 -4.50
CA LEU A 39 7.45 7.77 -3.92
C LEU A 39 8.24 9.08 -3.88
N TYR A 40 8.31 9.80 -5.00
CA TYR A 40 9.10 11.02 -5.13
C TYR A 40 8.52 12.17 -4.29
N ALA A 41 7.20 12.33 -4.26
CA ALA A 41 6.54 13.31 -3.40
C ALA A 41 6.85 13.02 -1.92
N SER A 42 6.72 11.77 -1.50
CA SER A 42 7.03 11.36 -0.12
C SER A 42 8.51 11.54 0.20
N ALA A 43 9.41 11.26 -0.74
CA ALA A 43 10.84 11.44 -0.55
C ALA A 43 11.20 12.92 -0.37
N ALA A 44 10.61 13.80 -1.17
CA ALA A 44 10.80 15.25 -1.06
C ALA A 44 10.26 15.79 0.28
N GLU A 45 9.05 15.41 0.67
CA GLU A 45 8.40 15.89 1.90
C GLU A 45 9.11 15.39 3.17
N LEU A 46 9.60 14.15 3.17
CA LEU A 46 10.22 13.53 4.34
C LEU A 46 11.75 13.64 4.37
N GLY A 47 12.37 14.30 3.39
CA GLY A 47 13.82 14.51 3.32
C GLY A 47 14.61 13.22 3.07
N PHE A 48 14.17 12.40 2.12
CA PHE A 48 14.93 11.27 1.59
C PHE A 48 15.71 11.74 0.37
N ALA A 49 16.99 11.36 0.27
CA ALA A 49 17.67 11.45 -1.02
C ALA A 49 16.97 10.51 -2.00
N CYS A 50 16.75 10.96 -3.23
CA CYS A 50 16.10 10.17 -4.26
C CYS A 50 16.64 10.55 -5.63
N ASP A 51 17.22 9.56 -6.32
CA ASP A 51 17.71 9.68 -7.68
C ASP A 51 16.79 8.87 -8.61
N PRO A 52 15.96 9.54 -9.44
CA PRO A 52 15.04 8.85 -10.34
C PRO A 52 15.72 7.89 -11.32
N GLU A 53 16.92 8.22 -11.81
CA GLU A 53 17.66 7.39 -12.77
C GLU A 53 18.08 6.08 -12.10
N ARG A 54 18.71 6.17 -10.93
CA ARG A 54 19.10 5.01 -10.14
C ARG A 54 17.91 4.11 -9.76
N ILE A 55 16.76 4.71 -9.45
CA ILE A 55 15.54 3.94 -9.15
C ILE A 55 15.01 3.21 -10.39
N GLY A 56 14.99 3.90 -11.54
CA GLY A 56 14.61 3.31 -12.82
C GLY A 56 15.52 2.14 -13.21
N ASP A 57 16.83 2.30 -13.04
CA ASP A 57 17.82 1.27 -13.34
C ASP A 57 17.64 0.03 -12.48
N VAL A 58 17.51 0.19 -11.16
CA VAL A 58 17.35 -0.95 -10.24
C VAL A 58 16.05 -1.71 -10.53
N LEU A 59 14.94 -1.00 -10.80
CA LEU A 59 13.68 -1.64 -11.18
C LEU A 59 13.81 -2.42 -12.49
N SER A 60 14.38 -1.79 -13.53
CA SER A 60 14.50 -2.37 -14.86
C SER A 60 15.40 -3.59 -14.87
N ASN A 61 16.56 -3.51 -14.20
CA ASN A 61 17.50 -4.62 -14.08
C ASN A 61 16.90 -5.81 -13.33
N THR A 62 16.02 -5.57 -12.34
CA THR A 62 15.44 -6.64 -11.53
C THR A 62 14.31 -7.40 -12.26
N VAL A 63 13.54 -6.74 -13.13
CA VAL A 63 12.44 -7.40 -13.86
C VAL A 63 12.85 -7.93 -15.24
N ASN A 64 14.01 -7.54 -15.75
CA ASN A 64 14.50 -7.98 -17.06
C ASN A 64 14.67 -9.51 -17.11
N GLY A 65 14.27 -10.12 -18.23
CA GLY A 65 14.38 -11.57 -18.46
C GLY A 65 13.28 -12.42 -17.82
N HIS A 66 12.35 -11.83 -17.06
CA HIS A 66 11.22 -12.58 -16.51
C HIS A 66 10.10 -12.79 -17.55
N GLY A 67 9.58 -14.02 -17.64
CA GLY A 67 8.49 -14.39 -18.55
C GLY A 67 7.10 -14.48 -17.91
N ILE A 68 6.95 -14.09 -16.64
CA ILE A 68 5.71 -14.19 -15.86
C ILE A 68 5.42 -12.87 -15.13
N ALA A 69 4.18 -12.66 -14.72
CA ALA A 69 3.84 -11.51 -13.88
C ALA A 69 4.55 -11.59 -12.51
N LEU A 70 4.99 -10.43 -12.00
CA LEU A 70 5.74 -10.32 -10.75
C LEU A 70 5.08 -9.34 -9.78
N ARG A 71 5.15 -9.68 -8.49
CA ARG A 71 5.01 -8.73 -7.39
C ARG A 71 6.38 -8.13 -7.11
N VAL A 72 6.52 -6.84 -7.39
CA VAL A 72 7.78 -6.10 -7.24
C VAL A 72 7.67 -5.16 -6.05
N ARG A 73 8.58 -5.26 -5.09
CA ARG A 73 8.63 -4.39 -3.92
C ARG A 73 9.91 -3.56 -3.96
N LEU A 74 9.77 -2.26 -4.15
CA LEU A 74 10.82 -1.25 -4.05
C LEU A 74 10.84 -0.70 -2.63
N ALA A 75 12.03 -0.58 -2.05
CA ALA A 75 12.26 0.08 -0.78
C ALA A 75 13.37 1.13 -0.94
N LEU A 76 13.11 2.37 -0.53
CA LEU A 76 14.03 3.50 -0.57
C LEU A 76 14.43 3.88 0.86
N ARG A 77 15.72 3.80 1.15
CA ARG A 77 16.32 4.28 2.40
C ARG A 77 16.55 5.79 2.33
N ARG A 78 16.64 6.43 3.50
CA ARG A 78 16.84 7.89 3.63
C ARG A 78 18.09 8.42 2.93
N ASN A 79 19.14 7.62 2.83
CA ASN A 79 20.39 7.93 2.14
C ASN A 79 20.31 7.82 0.59
N GLY A 80 19.15 7.46 0.03
CA GLY A 80 18.96 7.29 -1.41
C GLY A 80 19.24 5.90 -1.94
N GLU A 81 19.60 4.95 -1.07
CA GLU A 81 19.75 3.55 -1.47
C GLU A 81 18.38 2.92 -1.75
N GLY A 82 18.16 2.54 -3.01
CA GLY A 82 16.99 1.79 -3.46
C GLY A 82 17.29 0.29 -3.55
N THR A 83 16.40 -0.54 -3.00
CA THR A 83 16.45 -2.00 -3.10
C THR A 83 15.15 -2.53 -3.69
N VAL A 84 15.24 -3.56 -4.54
CA VAL A 84 14.08 -4.18 -5.17
C VAL A 84 14.08 -5.67 -4.91
N ALA A 85 12.93 -6.18 -4.48
CA ALA A 85 12.68 -7.62 -4.35
C ALA A 85 11.51 -8.02 -5.25
N VAL A 86 11.63 -9.18 -5.89
CA VAL A 86 10.59 -9.72 -6.79
C VAL A 86 10.17 -11.11 -6.36
N GLN A 87 8.90 -11.40 -6.57
CA GLN A 87 8.28 -12.72 -6.39
C GLN A 87 7.27 -12.94 -7.52
N PRO A 88 6.97 -14.19 -7.91
CA PRO A 88 5.85 -14.47 -8.80
C PRO A 88 4.56 -13.80 -8.29
N TYR A 89 3.82 -13.16 -9.18
CA TYR A 89 2.49 -12.66 -8.85
C TYR A 89 1.47 -13.79 -8.90
N GLU A 90 0.83 -14.04 -7.76
CA GLU A 90 -0.26 -15.02 -7.65
C GLU A 90 -1.60 -14.27 -7.64
N PRO A 91 -2.37 -14.29 -8.76
CA PRO A 91 -3.69 -13.68 -8.77
C PRO A 91 -4.64 -14.46 -7.86
N LEU A 92 -5.56 -13.75 -7.24
CA LEU A 92 -6.68 -14.39 -6.57
C LEU A 92 -7.62 -15.01 -7.62
N PRO A 93 -8.25 -16.18 -7.32
CA PRO A 93 -9.35 -16.69 -8.12
C PRO A 93 -10.45 -15.63 -8.29
N ALA A 94 -11.10 -15.60 -9.46
CA ALA A 94 -12.10 -14.57 -9.78
C ALA A 94 -13.32 -14.56 -8.83
N ASP A 95 -13.63 -15.71 -8.24
CA ASP A 95 -14.73 -15.94 -7.30
C ASP A 95 -14.30 -15.80 -5.82
N LYS A 96 -13.02 -15.46 -5.56
CA LYS A 96 -12.51 -15.31 -4.20
C LYS A 96 -13.11 -14.06 -3.54
N VAL A 97 -13.94 -14.30 -2.52
CA VAL A 97 -14.44 -13.25 -1.61
C VAL A 97 -13.58 -13.22 -0.34
N TRP A 98 -13.11 -12.04 0.03
CA TRP A 98 -12.36 -11.82 1.28
C TRP A 98 -13.29 -11.56 2.46
N ARG A 99 -13.00 -12.20 3.60
CA ARG A 99 -13.65 -11.90 4.88
C ARG A 99 -12.89 -10.78 5.57
N LEU A 100 -13.63 -9.76 5.99
CA LEU A 100 -13.08 -8.60 6.68
C LEU A 100 -13.40 -8.68 8.18
N GLN A 101 -12.46 -8.24 9.01
CA GLN A 101 -12.68 -8.02 10.44
C GLN A 101 -12.25 -6.60 10.79
N LEU A 102 -12.87 -6.01 11.81
CA LEU A 102 -12.51 -4.68 12.29
C LEU A 102 -11.57 -4.81 13.51
N ALA A 103 -10.36 -4.26 13.40
CA ALA A 103 -9.40 -4.23 14.49
C ALA A 103 -9.88 -3.37 15.66
N ARG A 104 -9.42 -3.73 16.85
CA ARG A 104 -9.59 -2.91 18.06
C ARG A 104 -8.61 -1.76 18.09
N ILE A 105 -7.38 -1.96 17.62
CA ILE A 105 -6.40 -0.88 17.49
C ILE A 105 -6.93 0.17 16.51
N ARG A 106 -6.68 1.44 16.83
CA ARG A 106 -7.15 2.59 16.05
C ARG A 106 -5.98 3.33 15.41
N LEU A 107 -6.25 3.91 14.25
CA LEU A 107 -5.38 4.92 13.66
C LEU A 107 -5.61 6.27 14.36
N ASP A 108 -4.59 7.12 14.33
CA ASP A 108 -4.68 8.52 14.74
C ASP A 108 -4.80 9.36 13.48
N SER A 109 -5.95 9.98 13.27
CA SER A 109 -6.22 10.78 12.08
C SER A 109 -5.27 11.99 11.92
N THR A 110 -4.63 12.43 13.00
CA THR A 110 -3.65 13.53 12.99
C THR A 110 -2.24 13.07 12.60
N ASN A 111 -1.99 11.76 12.55
CA ASN A 111 -0.70 11.21 12.15
C ASN A 111 -0.47 11.35 10.64
N LEU A 112 0.26 12.40 10.27
CA LEU A 112 0.58 12.70 8.87
C LEU A 112 1.38 11.58 8.18
N LEU A 113 2.15 10.77 8.92
CA LEU A 113 2.91 9.66 8.33
C LEU A 113 2.04 8.58 7.70
N LEU A 114 0.75 8.49 8.06
CA LEU A 114 -0.19 7.55 7.43
C LEU A 114 -0.38 7.82 5.93
N ARG A 115 -0.12 9.05 5.49
CA ARG A 115 -0.20 9.44 4.07
C ARG A 115 1.00 8.97 3.24
N HIS A 116 2.03 8.43 3.89
CA HIS A 116 3.23 7.93 3.24
C HIS A 116 3.33 6.41 3.39
N LYS A 117 3.66 5.73 2.29
CA LYS A 117 3.82 4.28 2.33
C LYS A 117 5.21 3.95 2.88
N THR A 118 5.30 3.73 4.19
CA THR A 118 6.58 3.49 4.87
C THR A 118 6.73 2.05 5.38
N SER A 119 7.92 1.73 5.88
CA SER A 119 8.17 0.52 6.68
C SER A 119 7.70 0.64 8.14
N LEU A 120 7.23 1.80 8.61
CA LEU A 120 6.65 1.98 9.95
C LEU A 120 5.23 1.40 10.00
N ARG A 121 5.16 0.08 10.07
CA ARG A 121 3.91 -0.67 9.94
C ARG A 121 3.38 -1.23 11.24
N GLN A 122 3.90 -0.80 12.38
CA GLN A 122 3.56 -1.36 13.70
C GLN A 122 2.06 -1.42 13.91
N VAL A 123 1.31 -0.34 13.72
CA VAL A 123 -0.16 -0.33 13.90
C VAL A 123 -0.88 -1.35 13.02
N TYR A 124 -0.48 -1.48 11.75
CA TYR A 124 -1.05 -2.43 10.81
C TYR A 124 -0.65 -3.88 11.13
N THR A 125 0.59 -4.12 11.57
CA THR A 125 1.07 -5.43 12.01
C THR A 125 0.31 -5.90 13.26
N HIS A 126 0.07 -4.99 14.21
CA HIS A 126 -0.75 -5.29 15.40
C HIS A 126 -2.19 -5.62 15.00
N ALA A 127 -2.83 -4.80 14.16
CA ALA A 127 -4.17 -5.06 13.64
C ALA A 127 -4.27 -6.42 12.94
N ARG A 128 -3.28 -6.74 12.08
CA ARG A 128 -3.23 -8.02 11.36
C ARG A 128 -3.13 -9.21 12.32
N ALA A 129 -2.43 -9.06 13.44
CA ALA A 129 -2.24 -10.10 14.44
C ALA A 129 -3.49 -10.35 15.32
N GLU A 130 -4.46 -9.42 15.36
CA GLU A 130 -5.71 -9.60 16.13
C GLU A 130 -6.55 -10.79 15.63
N TYR A 131 -6.42 -11.15 14.34
CA TYR A 131 -7.22 -12.18 13.70
C TYR A 131 -6.39 -13.17 12.90
N LEU A 132 -6.62 -14.46 13.15
CA LEU A 132 -6.09 -15.55 12.32
C LEU A 132 -6.56 -15.40 10.86
N ALA A 133 -5.73 -15.85 9.92
CA ALA A 133 -6.06 -15.86 8.48
C ALA A 133 -7.34 -16.68 8.17
N THR A 134 -7.70 -17.65 9.03
CA THR A 134 -8.94 -18.41 8.91
C THR A 134 -10.19 -17.61 9.28
N ARG A 135 -10.05 -16.47 9.98
CA ARG A 135 -11.14 -15.58 10.38
C ARG A 135 -11.23 -14.30 9.55
N ALA A 136 -10.08 -13.80 9.07
CA ALA A 136 -10.00 -12.56 8.31
C ALA A 136 -8.96 -12.70 7.20
N ASP A 137 -9.40 -12.56 5.95
CA ASP A 137 -8.50 -12.42 4.81
C ASP A 137 -7.83 -11.03 4.85
N GLU A 138 -8.54 -9.99 5.28
CA GLU A 138 -8.01 -8.64 5.56
C GLU A 138 -8.63 -8.06 6.84
N VAL A 139 -7.91 -7.16 7.50
CA VAL A 139 -8.35 -6.48 8.72
C VAL A 139 -8.46 -4.98 8.45
N LEU A 140 -9.63 -4.41 8.73
CA LEU A 140 -9.90 -2.99 8.64
C LEU A 140 -9.51 -2.28 9.93
N LEU A 141 -9.12 -1.02 9.80
CA LEU A 141 -8.83 -0.13 10.91
C LEU A 141 -9.75 1.10 10.83
N ALA A 142 -10.23 1.53 11.99
CA ALA A 142 -10.92 2.80 12.16
C ALA A 142 -10.01 3.80 12.88
N ASN A 143 -10.33 5.08 12.82
CA ASN A 143 -9.64 6.11 13.59
C ASN A 143 -10.23 6.31 15.01
N GLU A 144 -9.74 7.31 15.73
CA GLU A 144 -10.18 7.66 17.08
C GLU A 144 -11.65 8.12 17.16
N ARG A 145 -12.22 8.60 16.04
CA ARG A 145 -13.63 8.99 15.92
C ARG A 145 -14.56 7.81 15.60
N GLY A 146 -13.99 6.62 15.38
CA GLY A 146 -14.74 5.44 14.94
C GLY A 146 -14.96 5.38 13.44
N GLU A 147 -14.35 6.28 12.66
CA GLU A 147 -14.54 6.30 11.23
C GLU A 147 -13.65 5.27 10.53
N LEU A 148 -14.18 4.47 9.59
CA LEU A 148 -13.34 3.52 8.84
C LEU A 148 -12.32 4.27 7.99
N CYS A 149 -11.10 3.73 7.94
CA CYS A 149 -9.96 4.33 7.24
C CYS A 149 -9.48 3.44 6.08
N GLU A 150 -8.90 2.28 6.39
CA GLU A 150 -8.32 1.38 5.40
C GLU A 150 -8.11 -0.03 5.97
N GLY A 151 -7.75 -0.98 5.12
CA GLY A 151 -7.24 -2.28 5.53
C GLY A 151 -5.74 -2.23 5.85
N THR A 152 -5.17 -3.35 6.34
CA THR A 152 -3.73 -3.38 6.66
C THR A 152 -2.84 -3.22 5.43
N ILE A 153 -3.31 -3.64 4.24
CA ILE A 153 -2.59 -3.53 2.96
C ILE A 153 -3.46 -3.02 1.80
N THR A 154 -4.69 -2.60 2.07
CA THR A 154 -5.73 -2.23 1.08
C THR A 154 -6.43 -0.93 1.45
N ASN A 155 -6.99 -0.21 0.48
CA ASN A 155 -8.01 0.80 0.76
C ASN A 155 -9.42 0.18 0.67
N LEU A 156 -10.36 0.77 1.41
CA LEU A 156 -11.76 0.33 1.43
C LEU A 156 -12.57 1.02 0.32
N PHE A 157 -13.40 0.25 -0.37
CA PHE A 157 -14.40 0.74 -1.30
C PHE A 157 -15.74 0.06 -0.99
N ALA A 158 -16.82 0.83 -0.91
CA ALA A 158 -18.15 0.33 -0.64
C ALA A 158 -19.13 0.77 -1.73
N ASP A 159 -19.94 -0.16 -2.20
CA ASP A 159 -21.06 0.10 -3.10
C ASP A 159 -22.36 0.09 -2.28
N PHE A 160 -23.08 1.21 -2.28
CA PHE A 160 -24.37 1.36 -1.60
C PHE A 160 -25.57 1.26 -2.57
N GLY A 161 -25.32 0.93 -3.84
CA GLY A 161 -26.33 0.67 -4.87
C GLY A 161 -26.75 1.89 -5.69
N ASP A 162 -26.22 3.08 -5.41
CA ASP A 162 -26.69 4.37 -5.94
C ASP A 162 -25.63 5.18 -6.70
N GLY A 163 -24.45 4.62 -6.98
CA GLY A 163 -23.47 5.29 -7.82
C GLY A 163 -22.03 4.80 -7.68
N PRO A 164 -21.03 5.70 -7.76
CA PRO A 164 -19.62 5.33 -7.66
C PRO A 164 -19.30 4.74 -6.29
N LEU A 165 -18.20 3.97 -6.24
CA LEU A 165 -17.72 3.37 -5.00
C LEU A 165 -17.38 4.45 -3.98
N ALA A 166 -18.06 4.45 -2.85
CA ALA A 166 -17.60 5.26 -1.72
C ALA A 166 -16.22 4.75 -1.27
N THR A 167 -15.31 5.63 -0.86
CA THR A 167 -14.04 5.28 -0.19
C THR A 167 -13.74 6.27 0.94
N PRO A 168 -13.09 5.87 2.06
CA PRO A 168 -12.84 6.80 3.16
C PRO A 168 -12.09 8.07 2.73
N ARG A 169 -12.54 9.23 3.21
CA ARG A 169 -11.87 10.52 2.99
C ARG A 169 -10.46 10.52 3.58
N LEU A 170 -9.53 11.22 2.93
CA LEU A 170 -8.12 11.20 3.34
C LEU A 170 -7.87 11.76 4.76
N ASP A 171 -8.72 12.67 5.24
CA ASP A 171 -8.68 13.23 6.60
C ASP A 171 -9.18 12.26 7.70
N CYS A 172 -9.68 11.07 7.34
CA CYS A 172 -9.89 9.98 8.29
C CYS A 172 -8.55 9.42 8.82
N GLY A 173 -7.45 9.56 8.07
CA GLY A 173 -6.13 9.04 8.43
C GLY A 173 -5.83 7.70 7.75
N LEU A 174 -5.50 7.74 6.46
CA LEU A 174 -5.15 6.55 5.67
C LEU A 174 -4.14 6.88 4.57
N LEU A 175 -3.59 5.82 3.96
CA LEU A 175 -2.70 5.96 2.82
C LEU A 175 -3.49 6.32 1.54
N PRO A 176 -3.10 7.36 0.78
CA PRO A 176 -3.62 7.59 -0.56
C PRO A 176 -3.09 6.49 -1.51
N GLY A 177 -3.81 5.37 -1.58
CA GLY A 177 -3.42 4.24 -2.42
C GLY A 177 -3.47 4.56 -3.91
N ILE A 178 -2.63 3.88 -4.68
CA ILE A 178 -2.51 4.12 -6.12
C ILE A 178 -3.78 3.72 -6.88
N LEU A 179 -4.36 2.56 -6.56
CA LEU A 179 -5.67 2.16 -7.10
C LEU A 179 -6.78 3.12 -6.65
N ARG A 180 -6.74 3.60 -5.40
CA ARG A 180 -7.69 4.59 -4.89
C ARG A 180 -7.64 5.90 -5.67
N GLY A 181 -6.45 6.44 -5.90
CA GLY A 181 -6.27 7.66 -6.70
C GLY A 181 -6.77 7.49 -8.14
N GLU A 182 -6.44 6.37 -8.79
CA GLU A 182 -6.95 6.06 -10.14
C GLU A 182 -8.48 6.03 -10.19
N LEU A 183 -9.14 5.33 -9.27
CA LEU A 183 -10.61 5.24 -9.27
C LEU A 183 -11.30 6.57 -8.94
N LEU A 184 -10.69 7.42 -8.10
CA LEU A 184 -11.18 8.77 -7.82
C LEU A 184 -11.07 9.66 -9.06
N ASP A 185 -9.93 9.64 -9.75
CA ASP A 185 -9.70 10.44 -10.97
C ASP A 185 -10.64 9.99 -12.11
N GLU A 186 -10.95 8.69 -12.20
CA GLU A 186 -11.90 8.12 -13.15
C GLU A 186 -13.37 8.40 -12.79
N GLY A 187 -13.67 9.01 -11.64
CA GLY A 187 -15.03 9.22 -11.14
C GLY A 187 -15.76 7.92 -10.77
N ARG A 188 -15.04 6.80 -10.67
CA ARG A 188 -15.56 5.48 -10.27
C ARG A 188 -15.58 5.30 -8.76
N ALA A 189 -14.85 6.13 -8.03
CA ALA A 189 -14.94 6.26 -6.60
C ALA A 189 -15.20 7.72 -6.20
N VAL A 190 -15.79 7.90 -5.02
CA VAL A 190 -15.99 9.20 -4.37
C VAL A 190 -15.63 9.10 -2.90
N GLU A 191 -15.09 10.17 -2.32
CA GLU A 191 -14.74 10.14 -0.91
C GLU A 191 -15.99 10.24 0.00
N ALA A 192 -16.01 9.49 1.09
CA ALA A 192 -17.08 9.45 2.09
C ALA A 192 -16.53 9.22 3.50
N ILE A 193 -17.37 9.39 4.52
CA ILE A 193 -17.09 8.99 5.91
C ILE A 193 -17.98 7.79 6.24
N TYR A 194 -17.41 6.78 6.88
CA TYR A 194 -18.12 5.60 7.38
C TYR A 194 -18.01 5.61 8.89
N SER A 195 -19.12 5.47 9.61
CA SER A 195 -19.17 5.40 11.06
C SER A 195 -19.87 4.13 11.53
#